data_AF-A0A1C7NGA4-F1
#
_entry.id   AF-A0A1C7NGA4-F1
#
_cell.length_a   1.000
_cell.length_b   1.000
_cell.length_c   1.000
_cell.angle_alpha   90.00
_cell.angle_beta   90.00
_cell.angle_gamma   90.00
#
_symmetry.space_group_name_H-M   'P 1'
#
loop_
_entity.id
_entity.type
_entity.pdbx_description
1 polymer ?
#
loop_
_entity_poly.entity_id
_entity_poly.type
_entity_poly.pdbx_seq_one_letter_code
_entity_poly.pdbx_strand_id
1 'polypeptide(L)'
;MKFLEVDSLDLINTAFVWETSECVLTGRVEAYSCKSAGTDKKLFKTLESRYNTDLLVPGSISPDELHIVSPFGRLTEAAPRKTFFYLLATLNAAFPEHDFEDVRPDQFLKLPSVELVMNSVNTTLFNLGNDAIVNRYRLWDVLDDIVQLEECDVYSYNPDVDDDPMNEEEGYLWSMNYFFFNRKLKRMIFFSCKSESMNAPTAEEMEEEIVTDDSRRYHDDFVMDDL
;
A
#
# COMPACT_ATOMS: atom_id res chain seq x y z
N MET A 1 -10.28 -2.28 10.24
CA MET A 1 -11.18 -1.77 9.20
C MET A 1 -12.19 -2.87 8.87
N LYS A 2 -13.41 -2.55 8.41
CA LYS A 2 -14.36 -3.60 7.98
C LYS A 2 -14.51 -3.60 6.46
N PHE A 3 -14.18 -4.72 5.81
CA PHE A 3 -14.42 -4.92 4.38
C PHE A 3 -15.91 -4.78 4.03
N LEU A 4 -16.19 -4.18 2.86
CA LEU A 4 -17.52 -4.00 2.30
C LEU A 4 -17.60 -4.77 1.00
N GLU A 5 -18.46 -5.79 0.97
CA GLU A 5 -18.77 -6.55 -0.25
C GLU A 5 -19.56 -5.67 -1.23
N VAL A 6 -19.03 -5.52 -2.44
CA VAL A 6 -19.60 -4.70 -3.50
C VAL A 6 -19.41 -5.40 -4.84
N ASP A 7 -20.47 -6.03 -5.36
CA ASP A 7 -20.42 -6.85 -6.59
C ASP A 7 -19.80 -6.13 -7.80
N SER A 8 -20.00 -4.81 -7.92
CA SER A 8 -19.43 -4.03 -9.02
C SER A 8 -17.90 -3.89 -8.91
N LEU A 9 -17.34 -3.90 -7.69
CA LEU A 9 -15.89 -3.94 -7.49
C LEU A 9 -15.34 -5.32 -7.83
N ASP A 10 -16.06 -6.41 -7.56
CA ASP A 10 -15.63 -7.77 -7.90
C ASP A 10 -15.50 -7.96 -9.43
N LEU A 11 -16.44 -7.38 -10.19
CA LEU A 11 -16.37 -7.35 -11.65
C LEU A 11 -15.16 -6.57 -12.17
N ILE A 12 -14.86 -5.42 -11.54
CA ILE A 12 -13.67 -4.62 -11.86
C ILE A 12 -12.40 -5.39 -11.54
N ASN A 13 -12.32 -6.02 -10.36
CA ASN A 13 -11.16 -6.79 -9.91
C ASN A 13 -10.86 -7.97 -10.84
N THR A 14 -11.90 -8.61 -11.38
CA THR A 14 -11.74 -9.68 -12.40
C THR A 14 -11.08 -9.17 -13.69
N ALA A 15 -11.29 -7.90 -14.05
CA ALA A 15 -10.70 -7.28 -15.23
C ALA A 15 -9.34 -6.60 -14.96
N PHE A 16 -8.92 -6.52 -13.69
CA PHE A 16 -7.71 -5.86 -13.24
C PHE A 16 -6.47 -6.75 -13.23
N VAL A 17 -6.62 -8.00 -13.68
CA VAL A 17 -5.52 -8.91 -13.94
C VAL A 17 -5.40 -9.09 -15.44
N TRP A 18 -4.32 -8.59 -16.03
CA TRP A 18 -4.06 -8.76 -17.46
C TRP A 18 -2.56 -8.74 -17.76
N GLU A 19 -2.23 -9.29 -18.91
CA GLU A 19 -0.86 -9.42 -19.38
C GLU A 19 -0.62 -8.50 -20.56
N THR A 20 0.60 -7.94 -20.62
CA THR A 20 1.13 -7.26 -21.80
C THR A 20 2.30 -8.09 -22.36
N SER A 21 2.98 -7.58 -23.39
CA SER A 21 4.17 -8.25 -23.93
C SER A 21 5.37 -8.27 -22.98
N GLU A 22 5.39 -7.41 -21.96
CA GLU A 22 6.57 -7.18 -21.11
C GLU A 22 6.30 -7.44 -19.62
N CYS A 23 5.04 -7.31 -19.18
CA CYS A 23 4.68 -7.45 -17.77
C CYS A 23 3.29 -8.06 -17.56
N VAL A 24 3.12 -8.64 -16.37
CA VAL A 24 1.83 -8.98 -15.79
C VAL A 24 1.39 -7.83 -14.91
N LEU A 25 0.15 -7.39 -15.08
CA LEU A 25 -0.48 -6.39 -14.23
C LEU A 25 -1.51 -7.05 -13.35
N THR A 26 -1.41 -6.75 -12.06
CA THR A 26 -2.37 -7.17 -11.05
C THR A 26 -2.81 -5.93 -10.29
N GLY A 27 -4.10 -5.65 -10.31
CA GLY A 27 -4.66 -4.66 -9.41
C GLY A 27 -5.90 -5.13 -8.69
N ARG A 28 -6.34 -4.27 -7.78
CA ARG A 28 -7.31 -4.57 -6.76
C ARG A 28 -7.94 -3.26 -6.31
N VAL A 29 -9.26 -3.27 -6.20
CA VAL A 29 -10.06 -2.16 -5.72
C VAL A 29 -11.04 -2.67 -4.68
N GLU A 30 -10.91 -2.17 -3.46
CA GLU A 30 -11.63 -2.68 -2.29
C GLU A 30 -12.26 -1.53 -1.50
N ALA A 31 -13.42 -1.81 -0.90
CA ALA A 31 -14.14 -0.84 -0.09
C ALA A 31 -14.12 -1.23 1.40
N TYR A 32 -13.89 -0.25 2.26
CA TYR A 32 -13.82 -0.44 3.71
C TYR A 32 -14.64 0.59 4.47
N SER A 33 -15.25 0.15 5.58
CA SER A 33 -15.79 1.04 6.60
C SER A 33 -14.76 1.32 7.68
N CYS A 34 -14.56 2.61 7.97
CA CYS A 34 -13.70 3.12 9.04
C CYS A 34 -14.41 3.20 10.40
N LYS A 35 -15.57 2.53 10.54
CA LYS A 35 -16.26 2.38 11.82
C LYS A 35 -15.49 1.36 12.65
N SER A 36 -15.09 1.74 13.86
CA SER A 36 -14.17 0.98 14.70
C SER A 36 -14.65 -0.46 14.98
N ALA A 37 -13.87 -1.46 14.58
CA ALA A 37 -14.03 -2.86 14.97
C ALA A 37 -13.08 -3.23 16.13
N GLY A 38 -13.10 -4.46 16.63
CA GLY A 38 -12.41 -4.85 17.87
C GLY A 38 -10.87 -4.77 17.82
N THR A 39 -10.24 -5.42 16.83
CA THR A 39 -8.78 -5.49 16.62
C THR A 39 -8.16 -4.13 16.37
N ASP A 40 -8.84 -3.29 15.59
CA ASP A 40 -8.54 -1.88 15.35
C ASP A 40 -8.24 -1.05 16.61
N LYS A 41 -8.86 -1.39 17.75
CA LYS A 41 -8.67 -0.64 19.00
C LYS A 41 -7.28 -0.84 19.60
N LYS A 42 -6.66 -2.01 19.42
CA LYS A 42 -5.30 -2.26 19.93
C LYS A 42 -4.29 -1.47 19.11
N LEU A 43 -4.33 -1.62 17.79
CA LEU A 43 -3.48 -0.88 16.85
C LEU A 43 -3.60 0.64 17.07
N PHE A 44 -4.82 1.16 17.18
CA PHE A 44 -5.04 2.59 17.44
C PHE A 44 -4.38 3.05 18.75
N LYS A 45 -4.51 2.28 19.84
CA LYS A 45 -3.90 2.61 21.13
C LYS A 45 -2.37 2.55 21.10
N THR A 46 -1.80 1.57 20.41
CA THR A 46 -0.34 1.44 20.26
C THR A 46 0.21 2.66 19.52
N LEU A 47 -0.41 3.02 18.38
CA LEU A 47 -0.04 4.22 17.61
C LEU A 47 -0.23 5.51 18.41
N GLU A 48 -1.35 5.63 19.12
CA GLU A 48 -1.61 6.79 19.97
C GLU A 48 -0.58 6.90 21.08
N SER A 49 -0.17 5.80 21.71
CA SER A 49 0.91 5.80 22.71
C SER A 49 2.25 6.17 22.10
N ARG A 50 2.62 5.61 20.94
CA ARG A 50 3.91 5.87 20.25
C ARG A 50 4.10 7.38 20.02
N TYR A 51 3.18 8.01 19.28
CA TYR A 51 3.30 9.42 18.92
C TYR A 51 2.93 10.40 20.04
N ASN A 52 2.33 9.93 21.14
CA ASN A 52 2.08 10.76 22.32
C ASN A 52 3.26 10.68 23.32
N THR A 53 4.01 9.58 23.35
CA THR A 53 5.24 9.45 24.16
C THR A 53 6.38 10.27 23.58
N ASP A 54 6.49 10.39 22.25
CA ASP A 54 7.48 11.26 21.60
C ASP A 54 7.29 12.75 21.97
N LEU A 55 6.11 13.14 22.46
CA LEU A 55 5.85 14.48 23.01
C LEU A 55 6.40 14.69 24.43
N LEU A 56 6.66 13.62 25.16
CA LEU A 56 6.93 13.63 26.60
C LEU A 56 8.40 13.44 26.95
N VAL A 57 9.29 13.16 25.99
CA VAL A 57 10.74 13.02 26.22
C VAL A 57 11.41 14.39 26.04
N PRO A 58 11.79 15.10 27.12
CA PRO A 58 12.49 16.36 27.01
C PRO A 58 13.99 16.05 26.87
N GLY A 59 14.54 16.24 25.67
CA GLY A 59 16.00 16.26 25.46
C GLY A 59 16.61 15.23 24.50
N SER A 60 15.82 14.43 23.78
CA SER A 60 16.33 13.60 22.67
C SER A 60 16.09 14.20 21.29
N ILE A 61 15.41 15.34 21.21
CA ILE A 61 14.98 15.93 19.94
C ILE A 61 16.13 16.77 19.39
N SER A 62 16.80 16.27 18.34
CA SER A 62 17.64 17.13 17.53
C SER A 62 16.74 18.20 16.89
N PRO A 63 17.14 19.48 16.79
CA PRO A 63 16.27 20.58 16.34
C PRO A 63 15.54 20.38 15.00
N ASP A 64 15.99 19.43 14.16
CA ASP A 64 15.35 19.05 12.89
C ASP A 64 14.13 18.10 13.02
N GLU A 65 13.96 17.37 14.13
CA GLU A 65 12.86 16.40 14.29
C GLU A 65 11.53 17.04 14.75
N LEU A 66 11.56 18.30 15.23
CA LEU A 66 10.35 19.07 15.58
C LEU A 66 9.49 19.44 14.36
N HIS A 67 10.01 19.19 13.15
CA HIS A 67 9.43 19.58 11.88
C HIS A 67 9.09 18.40 10.96
N ILE A 68 8.90 17.18 11.48
CA ILE A 68 8.27 16.11 10.67
C ILE A 68 6.78 16.44 10.52
N VAL A 69 6.49 17.34 9.59
CA VAL A 69 5.15 17.57 9.06
C VAL A 69 4.80 16.33 8.26
N SER A 70 4.16 15.36 8.91
CA SER A 70 3.59 14.22 8.21
C SER A 70 2.63 14.74 7.12
N PRO A 71 2.42 13.99 6.03
CA PRO A 71 1.58 14.41 4.90
C PRO A 71 0.14 14.81 5.28
N PHE A 72 -0.35 14.36 6.43
CA PHE A 72 -1.69 14.66 6.96
C PHE A 72 -1.70 15.73 8.07
N GLY A 73 -0.55 16.33 8.40
CA GLY A 73 -0.40 17.39 9.41
C GLY A 73 0.53 17.01 10.56
N ARG A 74 0.46 17.69 11.70
CA ARG A 74 1.30 17.35 12.85
C ARG A 74 0.76 16.10 13.54
N LEU A 75 1.59 15.08 13.69
CA LEU A 75 1.22 13.86 14.42
C LEU A 75 1.03 14.09 15.93
N THR A 76 1.36 15.28 16.42
CA THR A 76 1.01 15.76 17.75
C THR A 76 -0.50 15.99 17.91
N GLU A 77 -1.24 16.13 16.80
CA GLU A 77 -2.68 16.30 16.77
C GLU A 77 -3.43 14.98 16.57
N ALA A 78 -4.63 14.88 17.15
CA ALA A 78 -5.42 13.64 17.09
C ALA A 78 -5.95 13.32 15.67
N ALA A 79 -6.25 14.32 14.85
CA ALA A 79 -6.85 14.11 13.53
C ALA A 79 -5.86 13.52 12.49
N PRO A 80 -4.61 14.01 12.38
CA PRO A 80 -3.58 13.39 11.55
C PRO A 80 -3.24 11.95 12.00
N ARG A 81 -3.07 11.71 13.31
CA ARG A 81 -2.86 10.34 13.86
C ARG A 81 -3.98 9.38 13.50
N LYS A 82 -5.22 9.85 13.61
CA LYS A 82 -6.39 9.05 13.26
C LYS A 82 -6.46 8.76 11.77
N THR A 83 -6.03 9.70 10.93
CA THR A 83 -5.92 9.49 9.48
C THR A 83 -4.88 8.42 9.18
N PHE A 84 -3.66 8.56 9.74
CA PHE A 84 -2.60 7.56 9.62
C PHE A 84 -3.05 6.17 10.05
N PHE A 85 -3.71 6.06 11.21
CA PHE A 85 -4.30 4.81 11.67
C PHE A 85 -5.26 4.21 10.63
N TYR A 86 -6.14 5.01 10.02
CA TYR A 86 -7.09 4.48 9.05
C TYR A 86 -6.41 3.97 7.77
N LEU A 87 -5.35 4.64 7.31
CA LEU A 87 -4.57 4.18 6.16
C LEU A 87 -3.85 2.87 6.50
N LEU A 88 -3.13 2.82 7.62
CA LEU A 88 -2.40 1.64 8.06
C LEU A 88 -3.32 0.44 8.33
N ALA A 89 -4.44 0.67 9.00
CA ALA A 89 -5.43 -0.37 9.27
C ALA A 89 -6.14 -0.85 7.99
N THR A 90 -6.08 -0.08 6.90
CA THR A 90 -6.57 -0.51 5.59
C THR A 90 -5.56 -1.40 4.90
N LEU A 91 -4.26 -1.06 4.92
CA LEU A 91 -3.19 -1.95 4.43
C LEU A 91 -3.23 -3.32 5.12
N ASN A 92 -3.24 -3.35 6.46
CA ASN A 92 -3.34 -4.59 7.23
C ASN A 92 -4.61 -5.41 6.94
N ALA A 93 -5.67 -4.77 6.43
CA ALA A 93 -6.91 -5.45 6.07
C ALA A 93 -6.94 -5.90 4.60
N ALA A 94 -6.20 -5.22 3.72
CA ALA A 94 -6.06 -5.55 2.31
C ALA A 94 -5.04 -6.67 2.08
N PHE A 95 -3.96 -6.68 2.86
CA PHE A 95 -2.92 -7.70 2.81
C PHE A 95 -2.63 -8.28 4.20
N PRO A 96 -3.51 -9.15 4.72
CA PRO A 96 -3.30 -9.81 6.02
C PRO A 96 -2.03 -10.67 6.11
N GLU A 97 -1.46 -11.04 4.96
CA GLU A 97 -0.24 -11.83 4.80
C GLU A 97 1.05 -11.02 5.06
N HIS A 98 0.99 -9.70 4.95
CA HIS A 98 2.16 -8.83 5.15
C HIS A 98 2.13 -8.14 6.53
N ASP A 99 3.31 -7.94 7.12
CA ASP A 99 3.46 -7.21 8.37
C ASP A 99 3.72 -5.73 8.11
N PHE A 100 2.78 -4.87 8.50
CA PHE A 100 2.91 -3.43 8.38
C PHE A 100 3.20 -2.72 9.72
N GLU A 101 3.67 -3.42 10.76
CA GLU A 101 3.90 -2.83 12.09
C GLU A 101 4.89 -1.64 12.09
N ASP A 102 5.90 -1.73 11.22
CA ASP A 102 7.00 -0.75 11.10
C ASP A 102 6.74 0.35 10.06
N VAL A 103 5.59 0.31 9.38
CA VAL A 103 5.21 1.35 8.42
C VAL A 103 5.19 2.73 9.08
N ARG A 104 5.83 3.69 8.41
CA ARG A 104 6.02 5.05 8.93
C ARG A 104 5.11 6.08 8.23
N PRO A 105 4.75 7.19 8.89
CA PRO A 105 3.86 8.21 8.33
C PRO A 105 4.40 8.91 7.08
N ASP A 106 5.72 9.03 6.94
CA ASP A 106 6.44 9.63 5.81
C ASP A 106 6.40 8.78 4.54
N GLN A 107 6.09 7.48 4.66
CA GLN A 107 5.84 6.59 3.51
C GLN A 107 4.46 6.84 2.88
N PHE A 108 3.64 7.69 3.49
CA PHE A 108 2.39 8.15 2.89
C PHE A 108 2.55 9.56 2.34
N LEU A 109 1.75 9.90 1.34
CA LEU A 109 1.63 11.26 0.83
C LEU A 109 0.16 11.65 0.69
N LYS A 110 -0.18 12.88 1.09
CA LYS A 110 -1.50 13.45 0.82
C LYS A 110 -1.46 14.10 -0.55
N LEU A 111 -2.34 13.67 -1.44
CA LEU A 111 -2.36 14.15 -2.81
C LEU A 111 -3.24 15.41 -2.94
N PRO A 112 -2.92 16.33 -3.87
CA PRO A 112 -3.59 17.63 -3.96
C PRO A 112 -5.06 17.55 -4.37
N SER A 113 -5.42 16.57 -5.21
CA SER A 113 -6.79 16.38 -5.68
C SER A 113 -7.02 14.95 -6.16
N VAL A 114 -8.29 14.54 -6.14
CA VAL A 114 -8.76 13.26 -6.69
C VAL A 114 -8.53 13.19 -8.19
N GLU A 115 -8.74 14.30 -8.90
CA GLU A 115 -8.58 14.39 -10.36
C GLU A 115 -7.16 14.04 -10.82
N LEU A 116 -6.14 14.46 -10.08
CA LEU A 116 -4.74 14.10 -10.38
C LEU A 116 -4.56 12.58 -10.35
N VAL A 117 -5.12 11.93 -9.32
CA VAL A 117 -5.04 10.49 -9.15
C VAL A 117 -5.81 9.75 -10.24
N MET A 118 -7.02 10.22 -10.56
CA MET A 118 -7.81 9.66 -11.66
C MET A 118 -7.06 9.75 -12.99
N ASN A 119 -6.43 10.90 -13.27
CA ASN A 119 -5.62 11.09 -14.47
C ASN A 119 -4.39 10.18 -14.50
N SER A 120 -3.71 9.99 -13.36
CA SER A 120 -2.59 9.06 -13.21
C SER A 120 -3.02 7.62 -13.53
N VAL A 121 -4.07 7.14 -12.85
CA VAL A 121 -4.61 5.79 -13.06
C VAL A 121 -5.10 5.59 -14.50
N ASN A 122 -5.86 6.55 -15.04
CA ASN A 122 -6.30 6.51 -16.42
C ASN A 122 -5.10 6.37 -17.35
N THR A 123 -4.13 7.27 -17.26
CA THR A 123 -2.94 7.27 -18.14
C THR A 123 -2.26 5.90 -18.13
N THR A 124 -2.07 5.30 -16.95
CA THR A 124 -1.50 3.96 -16.82
C THR A 124 -2.36 2.90 -17.52
N LEU A 125 -3.67 2.85 -17.25
CA LEU A 125 -4.58 1.86 -17.83
C LEU A 125 -4.70 1.99 -19.37
N PHE A 126 -4.77 3.23 -19.88
CA PHE A 126 -4.80 3.50 -21.32
C PHE A 126 -3.50 3.10 -22.00
N ASN A 127 -2.35 3.48 -21.42
CA ASN A 127 -1.04 3.17 -22.01
C ASN A 127 -0.75 1.67 -22.02
N LEU A 128 -1.29 0.93 -21.05
CA LEU A 128 -1.13 -0.52 -20.92
C LEU A 128 -2.29 -1.32 -21.53
N GLY A 129 -3.15 -0.65 -22.30
CA GLY A 129 -4.15 -1.28 -23.16
C GLY A 129 -5.39 -1.84 -22.46
N ASN A 130 -5.66 -1.46 -21.22
CA ASN A 130 -6.85 -1.89 -20.46
C ASN A 130 -7.75 -0.71 -20.08
N ASP A 131 -8.14 0.09 -21.08
CA ASP A 131 -9.10 1.19 -20.91
C ASP A 131 -10.52 0.68 -20.59
N ALA A 132 -10.79 -0.60 -20.81
CA ALA A 132 -12.08 -1.22 -20.50
C ALA A 132 -12.45 -1.08 -19.01
N ILE A 133 -11.47 -1.10 -18.10
CA ILE A 133 -11.70 -0.84 -16.66
C ILE A 133 -12.40 0.52 -16.46
N VAL A 134 -11.91 1.55 -17.13
CA VAL A 134 -12.46 2.91 -17.02
C VAL A 134 -13.76 3.02 -17.81
N ASN A 135 -13.78 2.57 -19.06
CA ASN A 135 -14.86 2.86 -20.00
C ASN A 135 -16.03 1.87 -19.92
N ARG A 136 -15.74 0.57 -19.79
CA ARG A 136 -16.75 -0.49 -19.80
C ARG A 136 -17.23 -0.82 -18.40
N TYR A 137 -16.30 -0.98 -17.45
CA TYR A 137 -16.64 -1.27 -16.05
C TYR A 137 -16.94 -0.01 -15.24
N ARG A 138 -16.77 1.18 -15.84
CA ARG A 138 -17.14 2.47 -15.26
C ARG A 138 -16.50 2.68 -13.88
N LEU A 139 -15.22 2.35 -13.75
CA LEU A 139 -14.45 2.39 -12.49
C LEU A 139 -14.81 3.60 -11.63
N TRP A 140 -14.71 4.80 -12.20
CA TRP A 140 -14.89 6.04 -11.45
C TRP A 140 -16.33 6.27 -10.99
N ASP A 141 -17.32 5.89 -11.79
CA ASP A 141 -18.73 5.99 -11.39
C ASP A 141 -19.03 5.05 -10.22
N VAL A 142 -18.48 3.83 -10.27
CA VAL A 142 -18.60 2.85 -9.16
C VAL A 142 -17.95 3.39 -7.89
N LEU A 143 -16.76 3.98 -7.99
CA LEU A 143 -16.09 4.56 -6.81
C LEU A 143 -16.85 5.76 -6.26
N ASP A 144 -17.39 6.62 -7.13
CA ASP A 144 -18.17 7.78 -6.73
C ASP A 144 -19.46 7.40 -5.99
N ASP A 145 -20.19 6.40 -6.49
CA ASP A 145 -21.38 5.87 -5.80
C ASP A 145 -21.07 5.35 -4.39
N ILE A 146 -19.86 4.81 -4.19
CA ILE A 146 -19.44 4.26 -2.90
C ILE A 146 -18.93 5.34 -1.97
N VAL A 147 -18.00 6.21 -2.38
CA VAL A 147 -17.33 7.15 -1.48
C VAL A 147 -17.60 8.62 -1.73
N GLN A 148 -18.34 9.01 -2.77
CA GLN A 148 -18.53 10.40 -3.17
C GLN A 148 -17.16 11.09 -3.36
N LEU A 149 -16.54 10.84 -4.51
CA LEU A 149 -15.15 11.18 -4.79
C LEU A 149 -14.83 12.66 -4.54
N GLU A 150 -15.75 13.57 -4.86
CA GLU A 150 -15.58 15.02 -4.62
C GLU A 150 -15.31 15.38 -3.14
N GLU A 151 -15.79 14.53 -2.22
CA GLU A 151 -15.70 14.73 -0.77
C GLU A 151 -14.55 13.91 -0.13
N CYS A 152 -13.70 13.30 -0.95
CA CYS A 152 -12.57 12.49 -0.50
C CYS A 152 -11.29 13.33 -0.32
N ASP A 153 -10.58 13.05 0.76
CA ASP A 153 -9.13 13.24 0.78
C ASP A 153 -8.48 12.03 0.12
N VAL A 154 -7.42 12.24 -0.69
CA VAL A 154 -6.69 11.14 -1.34
C VAL A 154 -5.26 11.06 -0.83
N TYR A 155 -4.79 9.83 -0.60
CA TYR A 155 -3.45 9.53 -0.14
C TYR A 155 -2.82 8.47 -1.02
N SER A 156 -1.49 8.44 -1.06
CA SER A 156 -0.72 7.31 -1.61
C SER A 156 0.15 6.67 -0.54
N TYR A 157 0.43 5.38 -0.68
CA TYR A 157 1.49 4.67 0.03
C TYR A 157 2.62 4.39 -0.95
N ASN A 158 3.82 4.90 -0.62
CA ASN A 158 5.02 4.83 -1.44
C ASN A 158 6.23 4.64 -0.51
N PRO A 159 6.41 3.42 0.03
CA PRO A 159 7.58 3.08 0.84
C PRO A 159 8.84 3.02 -0.03
N ASP A 160 9.99 3.02 0.64
CA ASP A 160 11.25 2.67 0.00
C ASP A 160 11.30 1.15 -0.21
N VAL A 161 12.07 0.71 -1.21
CA VAL A 161 12.17 -0.69 -1.65
C VAL A 161 12.49 -1.66 -0.50
N ASP A 162 13.38 -1.24 0.41
CA ASP A 162 13.83 -2.04 1.56
C ASP A 162 12.84 -2.04 2.74
N ASP A 163 11.89 -1.10 2.74
CA ASP A 163 10.91 -0.91 3.81
C ASP A 163 9.49 -1.33 3.38
N ASP A 164 9.31 -1.90 2.19
CA ASP A 164 8.01 -2.30 1.66
C ASP A 164 7.73 -3.78 1.94
N PRO A 165 6.80 -4.09 2.88
CA PRO A 165 6.45 -5.47 3.20
C PRO A 165 5.83 -6.23 2.01
N MET A 166 5.33 -5.50 1.00
CA MET A 166 4.75 -6.08 -0.21
C MET A 166 5.82 -6.44 -1.27
N ASN A 167 7.07 -5.98 -1.10
CA ASN A 167 8.13 -6.16 -2.09
C ASN A 167 9.11 -7.30 -1.77
N GLU A 168 8.96 -7.96 -0.61
CA GLU A 168 9.92 -8.97 -0.12
C GLU A 168 10.04 -10.20 -1.04
N GLU A 169 8.99 -10.57 -1.78
CA GLU A 169 8.95 -11.80 -2.57
C GLU A 169 8.73 -11.59 -4.10
N GLU A 170 8.16 -10.46 -4.54
CA GLU A 170 7.51 -10.38 -5.86
C GLU A 170 8.07 -9.31 -6.84
N GLY A 171 9.10 -8.54 -6.44
CA GLY A 171 9.93 -7.74 -7.36
C GLY A 171 9.18 -6.94 -8.44
N TYR A 172 8.10 -6.23 -8.08
CA TYR A 172 7.35 -5.45 -9.06
C TYR A 172 8.18 -4.29 -9.62
N LEU A 173 8.00 -4.02 -10.92
CA LEU A 173 8.61 -2.90 -11.63
C LEU A 173 8.13 -1.55 -11.10
N TRP A 174 6.85 -1.49 -10.71
CA TRP A 174 6.23 -0.35 -10.06
C TRP A 174 4.92 -0.79 -9.40
N SER A 175 4.48 -0.01 -8.41
CA SER A 175 3.18 -0.14 -7.78
C SER A 175 2.53 1.23 -7.57
N MET A 176 1.20 1.26 -7.54
CA MET A 176 0.38 2.43 -7.27
C MET A 176 -0.66 2.06 -6.22
N ASN A 177 -0.48 2.58 -5.00
CA ASN A 177 -1.36 2.31 -3.86
C ASN A 177 -2.04 3.61 -3.43
N TYR A 178 -3.33 3.76 -3.73
CA TYR A 178 -4.13 4.95 -3.44
C TYR A 178 -5.26 4.68 -2.45
N PHE A 179 -5.53 5.66 -1.60
CA PHE A 179 -6.62 5.63 -0.61
C PHE A 179 -7.54 6.81 -0.83
N PHE A 180 -8.80 6.56 -1.19
CA PHE A 180 -9.84 7.58 -1.29
C PHE A 180 -10.66 7.56 -0.01
N PHE A 181 -10.45 8.55 0.87
CA PHE A 181 -11.05 8.58 2.18
C PHE A 181 -12.11 9.67 2.32
N ASN A 182 -13.37 9.24 2.38
CA ASN A 182 -14.48 10.13 2.75
C ASN A 182 -14.69 10.12 4.27
N ARG A 183 -14.31 11.23 4.91
CA ARG A 183 -14.42 11.41 6.37
C ARG A 183 -15.87 11.44 6.86
N LYS A 184 -16.80 11.99 6.07
CA LYS A 184 -18.22 12.14 6.41
C LYS A 184 -18.91 10.78 6.44
N LEU A 185 -18.67 9.96 5.41
CA LEU A 185 -19.20 8.59 5.29
C LEU A 185 -18.45 7.58 6.18
N LYS A 186 -17.23 7.94 6.63
CA LYS A 186 -16.28 7.03 7.29
C LYS A 186 -16.06 5.78 6.44
N ARG A 187 -15.76 6.02 5.17
CA ARG A 187 -15.60 5.00 4.14
C ARG A 187 -14.32 5.26 3.36
N MET A 188 -13.64 4.19 3.00
CA MET A 188 -12.39 4.22 2.26
C MET A 188 -12.49 3.30 1.06
N ILE A 189 -12.03 3.75 -0.10
CA ILE A 189 -11.61 2.86 -1.18
C ILE A 189 -10.10 2.72 -1.10
N PHE A 190 -9.62 1.49 -1.14
CA PHE A 190 -8.23 1.19 -1.41
C PHE A 190 -8.10 0.72 -2.86
N PHE A 191 -7.22 1.36 -3.60
CA PHE A 191 -6.87 1.02 -4.97
C PHE A 191 -5.39 0.63 -4.98
N SER A 192 -5.09 -0.58 -5.46
CA SER A 192 -3.74 -1.06 -5.66
C SER A 192 -3.59 -1.55 -7.09
N CYS A 193 -2.48 -1.22 -7.74
CA CYS A 193 -2.10 -1.77 -9.03
C CYS A 193 -0.59 -1.92 -9.06
N LYS A 194 -0.10 -3.12 -9.37
CA LYS A 194 1.32 -3.43 -9.50
C LYS A 194 1.59 -4.07 -10.84
N SER A 195 2.83 -3.92 -11.30
CA SER A 195 3.32 -4.50 -12.54
C SER A 195 4.53 -5.36 -12.24
N GLU A 196 4.52 -6.60 -12.68
CA GLU A 196 5.60 -7.58 -12.50
C GLU A 196 6.21 -7.93 -13.86
N SER A 197 7.53 -8.08 -13.91
CA SER A 197 8.22 -8.47 -15.14
C SER A 197 7.82 -9.89 -15.54
N MET A 198 7.55 -10.12 -16.83
CA MET A 198 7.38 -11.49 -17.36
C MET A 198 8.63 -12.36 -17.20
N ASN A 199 9.79 -11.74 -17.00
CA ASN A 199 11.07 -12.41 -16.79
C ASN A 199 11.48 -12.42 -15.31
N ALA A 200 10.59 -12.09 -14.38
CA ALA A 200 10.89 -12.25 -12.96
C ALA A 200 11.16 -13.74 -12.68
N PRO A 201 12.26 -14.08 -11.98
CA PRO A 201 12.49 -15.46 -11.60
C PRO A 201 11.31 -15.94 -10.76
N THR A 202 10.76 -17.08 -11.13
CA THR A 202 9.67 -17.69 -10.36
C THR A 202 10.18 -18.07 -8.97
N ALA A 203 9.30 -18.14 -7.97
CA ALA A 203 9.67 -18.59 -6.63
C ALA A 203 10.41 -19.95 -6.66
N GLU A 204 10.03 -20.84 -7.58
CA GLU A 204 10.71 -22.13 -7.82
C GLU A 204 12.14 -21.95 -8.34
N GLU A 205 12.37 -21.03 -9.28
CA GLU A 205 13.71 -20.71 -9.81
C GLU A 205 14.60 -20.03 -8.76
N MET A 206 14.03 -19.18 -7.90
CA MET A 206 14.74 -18.55 -6.79
C MET A 206 15.14 -19.58 -5.72
N GLU A 207 14.26 -20.52 -5.38
CA GLU A 207 14.59 -21.63 -4.46
C GLU A 207 15.72 -22.50 -5.01
N GLU A 208 15.70 -22.84 -6.31
CA GLU A 208 16.80 -23.59 -6.95
C GLU A 208 18.13 -22.82 -6.94
N GLU A 209 18.12 -21.52 -7.22
CA GLU A 209 19.34 -20.70 -7.14
C GLU A 209 19.92 -20.65 -5.73
N ILE A 210 19.08 -20.46 -4.70
CA ILE A 210 19.51 -20.46 -3.29
C ILE A 210 20.15 -21.80 -2.91
N VAL A 211 19.54 -22.93 -3.31
CA VAL A 211 20.11 -24.26 -3.06
C VAL A 211 21.47 -24.41 -3.76
N THR A 212 21.64 -23.87 -4.96
CA THR A 212 22.93 -23.92 -5.67
C THR A 212 24.00 -23.00 -5.08
N ASP A 213 23.66 -21.82 -4.56
CA ASP A 213 24.62 -20.91 -3.92
C ASP A 213 25.11 -21.48 -2.58
N ASP A 214 24.20 -22.04 -1.78
CA ASP A 214 24.53 -22.68 -0.51
C ASP A 214 25.44 -23.90 -0.75
N SER A 215 25.12 -24.71 -1.77
CA SER A 215 25.97 -25.83 -2.21
C SER A 215 27.38 -25.39 -2.64
N ARG A 216 27.53 -24.21 -3.24
CA ARG A 216 28.84 -23.65 -3.63
C ARG A 216 29.62 -23.14 -2.42
N ARG A 217 28.97 -22.48 -1.46
CA ARG A 217 29.61 -22.03 -0.20
C ARG A 217 30.12 -23.20 0.63
N TYR A 218 29.35 -24.27 0.75
CA TYR A 218 29.79 -25.49 1.43
C TYR A 218 30.95 -26.20 0.71
N HIS A 219 31.10 -26.02 -0.60
CA HIS A 219 32.21 -26.60 -1.35
C HIS A 219 33.50 -25.81 -1.18
N ASP A 220 33.45 -24.47 -1.17
CA ASP A 220 34.65 -23.63 -1.00
C ASP A 220 35.23 -23.67 0.43
N ASP A 221 34.39 -23.82 1.46
CA ASP A 221 34.86 -23.95 2.86
C ASP A 221 35.59 -25.27 3.14
N PHE A 222 35.39 -26.31 2.30
CA PHE A 222 36.07 -27.61 2.44
C PHE A 222 37.38 -27.72 1.67
N VAL A 223 37.71 -26.76 0.79
CA VAL A 223 38.92 -26.81 -0.07
C VAL A 223 40.11 -26.04 0.54
N MET A 224 39.90 -25.34 1.66
CA MET A 224 40.94 -24.49 2.28
C MET A 224 41.72 -25.13 3.44
N ASP A 225 41.48 -26.39 3.80
CA ASP A 225 42.12 -27.01 4.98
C ASP A 225 43.21 -28.06 4.67
N ASP A 226 43.62 -28.20 3.40
CA ASP A 226 44.75 -29.06 3.01
C ASP A 226 45.79 -28.27 2.17
N LEU A 227 46.64 -27.48 2.84
CA LEU A 227 47.94 -27.00 2.31
C LEU A 227 48.96 -26.70 3.43
#